data_AF-A0A1A8DBK1-F1
#
_entry.id   AF-A0A1A8DBK1-F1
#
_cell.length_a   1.000
_cell.length_b   1.000
_cell.length_c   1.000
_cell.angle_alpha   90.00
_cell.angle_beta   90.00
_cell.angle_gamma   90.00
#
_symmetry.space_group_name_H-M   'P 1'
#
loop_
_entity.id
_entity.type
_entity.pdbx_description
1 polymer ?
#
loop_
_entity_poly.entity_id
_entity_poly.type
_entity_poly.pdbx_seq_one_letter_code
_entity_poly.pdbx_strand_id
1 'polypeptide(L)'
;NILSLVSKQPHNYCSKLAEIYGNVFTIRLGKDTLVILSGYKMVKEAIVTQAENFVDRPYNAIADRFYTEPGAGLFMSNGDKWKKQRRFALSTLRNFGLGKSMLEQSICEEIRHLQEEIEREK
;
A
#
# COMPACT_ATOMS: atom_id res chain seq x y z
N ASN A 1 -1.63 -6.20 22.75
CA ASN A 1 -0.57 -6.85 21.92
C ASN A 1 0.49 -5.87 21.41
N ILE A 2 0.55 -4.63 21.93
CA ILE A 2 1.44 -3.59 21.38
C ILE A 2 2.92 -3.95 21.51
N LEU A 3 3.36 -4.42 22.67
CA LEU A 3 4.77 -4.75 22.93
C LEU A 3 5.26 -5.95 22.09
N SER A 4 4.36 -6.86 21.72
CA SER A 4 4.69 -8.03 20.89
C SER A 4 4.83 -7.70 19.41
N LEU A 5 4.12 -6.67 18.93
CA LEU A 5 4.17 -6.20 17.54
C LEU A 5 5.35 -5.26 17.26
N VAL A 6 5.95 -4.67 18.30
CA VAL A 6 7.15 -3.79 18.20
C VAL A 6 8.44 -4.61 17.97
N SER A 7 8.34 -5.93 17.84
CA SER A 7 9.46 -6.79 17.44
C SER A 7 10.01 -6.42 16.06
N LYS A 8 11.30 -6.74 15.81
CA LYS A 8 11.99 -6.48 14.53
C LYS A 8 11.25 -7.04 13.30
N GLN A 9 10.36 -8.02 13.47
CA GLN A 9 9.65 -8.70 12.39
C GLN A 9 8.16 -8.91 12.74
N PRO A 10 7.29 -7.89 12.60
CA PRO A 10 5.88 -7.96 12.97
C PRO A 10 5.08 -8.96 12.11
N HIS A 11 5.42 -9.11 10.83
CA HIS A 11 4.75 -10.05 9.92
C HIS A 11 4.90 -11.50 10.39
N ASN A 12 6.09 -11.90 10.86
CA ASN A 12 6.32 -13.25 11.38
C ASN A 12 5.53 -13.53 12.67
N TYR A 13 5.37 -12.52 13.52
CA TYR A 13 4.52 -12.64 14.71
C TYR A 13 3.05 -12.85 14.33
N CYS A 14 2.53 -12.08 13.37
CA CYS A 14 1.17 -12.27 12.86
C CYS A 14 0.97 -13.64 12.19
N SER A 15 1.97 -14.15 11.46
CA SER A 15 1.91 -15.50 10.88
C SER A 15 1.79 -16.58 11.95
N LYS A 16 2.58 -16.51 13.02
CA LYS A 16 2.48 -17.44 14.16
C LYS A 16 1.11 -17.36 14.85
N LEU A 17 0.55 -16.16 14.99
CA LEU A 17 -0.80 -16.00 15.53
C LEU A 17 -1.86 -16.61 14.60
N ALA A 18 -1.67 -16.52 13.29
CA ALA A 18 -2.59 -17.14 12.32
C ALA A 18 -2.61 -18.67 12.43
N GLU A 19 -1.48 -19.31 12.78
CA GLU A 19 -1.43 -20.75 13.03
C GLU A 19 -2.21 -21.16 14.29
N ILE A 20 -2.24 -20.31 15.31
CA ILE A 20 -2.89 -20.59 16.60
C ILE A 20 -4.39 -20.25 16.56
N TYR A 21 -4.72 -19.06 16.05
CA TYR A 21 -6.07 -18.49 16.10
C TYR A 21 -6.85 -18.64 14.78
N GLY A 22 -6.17 -19.11 13.73
CA GLY A 22 -6.73 -19.26 12.40
C GLY A 22 -6.53 -18.03 11.51
N ASN A 23 -7.09 -18.12 10.30
CA ASN A 23 -6.85 -17.14 9.23
C ASN A 23 -7.46 -15.75 9.45
N VAL A 24 -8.36 -15.60 10.42
CA VAL A 24 -8.98 -14.32 10.77
C VAL A 24 -8.92 -14.18 12.27
N PHE A 25 -8.19 -13.18 12.76
CA PHE A 25 -8.04 -12.94 14.18
C PHE A 25 -7.90 -11.44 14.48
N THR A 26 -8.16 -11.08 15.73
CA THR A 26 -8.13 -9.70 16.18
C THR A 26 -6.93 -9.47 17.09
N ILE A 27 -6.21 -8.38 16.86
CA ILE A 27 -5.15 -7.88 17.74
C ILE A 27 -5.54 -6.52 18.28
N ARG A 28 -5.27 -6.29 19.57
CA ARG A 28 -5.49 -4.97 20.17
C ARG A 28 -4.17 -4.21 20.28
N LEU A 29 -4.11 -3.07 19.58
CA LEU A 29 -2.98 -2.16 19.53
C LEU A 29 -3.29 -0.90 20.34
N GLY A 30 -2.98 -0.94 21.64
CA GLY A 30 -3.32 0.16 22.56
C GLY A 30 -4.84 0.30 22.70
N LYS A 31 -5.38 1.43 22.23
CA LYS A 31 -6.83 1.70 22.19
C LYS A 31 -7.51 1.19 20.92
N ASP A 32 -6.73 0.94 19.86
CA ASP A 32 -7.26 0.57 18.56
C ASP A 32 -7.34 -0.96 18.43
N THR A 33 -8.35 -1.42 17.70
CA THR A 33 -8.58 -2.83 17.41
C THR A 33 -8.31 -3.08 15.94
N LEU A 34 -7.46 -4.05 15.63
CA LEU A 34 -7.10 -4.42 14.26
C LEU A 34 -7.52 -5.85 13.99
N VAL A 35 -8.18 -6.06 12.85
CA VAL A 35 -8.50 -7.39 12.34
C VAL A 35 -7.42 -7.77 11.33
N ILE A 36 -6.78 -8.91 11.55
CA ILE A 36 -5.75 -9.46 10.67
C ILE A 36 -6.37 -10.58 9.84
N LEU A 37 -6.20 -10.46 8.53
CA LEU A 37 -6.53 -11.49 7.56
C LEU A 37 -5.23 -12.16 7.10
N SER A 38 -5.17 -13.48 7.25
CA SER A 38 -4.04 -14.31 6.83
C SER A 38 -4.49 -15.36 5.83
N GLY A 39 -3.61 -15.69 4.89
CA GLY A 39 -3.87 -16.70 3.87
C GLY A 39 -4.61 -16.17 2.64
N TYR A 40 -4.27 -16.75 1.48
CA TYR A 40 -4.74 -16.29 0.17
C TYR A 40 -6.26 -16.21 0.06
N LYS A 41 -6.98 -17.24 0.55
CA LYS A 41 -8.44 -17.31 0.43
C LYS A 41 -9.12 -16.13 1.13
N MET A 42 -8.73 -15.84 2.39
CA MET A 42 -9.34 -14.77 3.18
C MET A 42 -8.94 -13.39 2.67
N VAL A 43 -7.68 -13.21 2.27
CA VAL A 43 -7.21 -11.95 1.69
C VAL A 43 -7.96 -11.66 0.39
N LYS A 44 -8.09 -12.64 -0.51
CA LYS A 44 -8.84 -12.49 -1.77
C LYS A 44 -10.32 -12.18 -1.52
N GLU A 45 -10.96 -12.86 -0.58
CA GLU A 45 -12.34 -12.61 -0.19
C GLU A 45 -12.54 -11.13 0.20
N ALA A 46 -11.67 -10.58 1.04
CA ALA A 46 -11.78 -9.21 1.52
C ALA A 46 -11.46 -8.17 0.44
N ILE A 47 -10.31 -8.30 -0.24
CA ILE A 47 -9.82 -7.23 -1.14
C ILE A 47 -10.39 -7.32 -2.56
N VAL A 48 -10.94 -8.47 -2.97
CA VAL A 48 -11.50 -8.68 -4.32
C VAL A 48 -13.01 -8.86 -4.25
N THR A 49 -13.51 -9.87 -3.53
CA THR A 49 -14.95 -10.17 -3.49
C THR A 49 -15.73 -9.07 -2.77
N GLN A 50 -15.19 -8.55 -1.67
CA GLN A 50 -15.79 -7.50 -0.86
C GLN A 50 -15.05 -6.16 -0.97
N ALA A 51 -14.45 -5.88 -2.14
CA ALA A 51 -13.55 -4.76 -2.34
C ALA A 51 -14.13 -3.41 -1.88
N GLU A 52 -15.41 -3.12 -2.17
CA GLU A 52 -16.05 -1.85 -1.75
C GLU A 52 -16.16 -1.70 -0.23
N ASN A 53 -16.23 -2.80 0.54
CA ASN A 53 -16.28 -2.76 2.00
C ASN A 53 -14.89 -2.49 2.62
N PHE A 54 -13.81 -2.86 1.93
CA PHE A 54 -12.44 -2.78 2.41
C PHE A 54 -11.57 -1.78 1.61
N VAL A 55 -12.21 -0.88 0.85
CA VAL A 55 -11.51 0.06 -0.04
C VAL A 55 -10.86 1.22 0.70
N ASP A 56 -11.33 1.54 1.90
CA ASP A 56 -10.92 2.73 2.64
C ASP A 56 -9.56 2.58 3.32
N ARG A 57 -8.95 3.72 3.63
CA ARG A 57 -7.68 3.88 4.36
C ARG A 57 -8.00 4.28 5.80
N PRO A 58 -7.49 3.56 6.81
CA PRO A 58 -7.64 3.96 8.20
C PRO A 58 -6.85 5.23 8.47
N TYR A 59 -7.27 5.97 9.50
CA TYR A 59 -6.55 7.14 9.99
C TYR A 59 -5.10 6.80 10.34
N ASN A 60 -4.16 7.64 9.91
CA ASN A 60 -2.75 7.49 10.21
C ASN A 60 -2.15 8.85 10.59
N ALA A 61 -1.85 9.02 11.89
CA ALA A 61 -1.30 10.25 12.44
C ALA A 61 0.05 10.66 11.80
N ILE A 62 0.85 9.70 11.34
CA ILE A 62 2.10 9.98 10.65
C ILE A 62 1.80 10.57 9.26
N ALA A 63 0.88 9.95 8.52
CA ALA A 63 0.48 10.44 7.21
C ALA A 63 -0.07 11.87 7.31
N ASP A 64 -0.98 12.14 8.23
CA ASP A 64 -1.57 13.46 8.41
C ASP A 64 -0.56 14.56 8.76
N ARG A 65 0.60 14.19 9.33
CA ARG A 65 1.69 15.13 9.57
C ARG A 65 2.49 15.45 8.32
N PHE A 66 2.57 14.51 7.37
CA PHE A 66 3.30 14.70 6.10
C PHE A 66 2.43 15.36 5.01
N TYR A 67 1.12 15.12 5.03
CA TYR A 67 0.20 15.73 4.09
C TYR A 67 -0.27 17.10 4.57
N THR A 68 -0.50 18.02 3.62
CA THR A 68 -1.03 19.37 3.90
C THR A 68 -2.44 19.32 4.51
N GLU A 69 -3.21 18.29 4.19
CA GLU A 69 -4.54 18.03 4.71
C GLU A 69 -4.68 16.54 5.10
N PRO A 70 -5.41 16.22 6.19
CA PRO A 70 -5.77 14.84 6.51
C PRO A 70 -6.50 14.16 5.35
N GLY A 71 -6.09 12.94 5.02
CA GLY A 71 -6.69 12.20 3.91
C GLY A 71 -6.54 12.88 2.54
N ALA A 72 -5.45 13.61 2.32
CA ALA A 72 -5.14 14.22 1.03
C ALA A 72 -4.43 13.28 0.06
N GLY A 73 -4.46 13.67 -1.22
CA GLY A 73 -3.77 12.96 -2.29
C GLY A 73 -4.30 11.55 -2.58
N LEU A 74 -3.65 10.87 -3.51
CA LEU A 74 -4.12 9.59 -4.07
C LEU A 74 -3.98 8.41 -3.08
N PHE A 75 -3.03 8.47 -2.16
CA PHE A 75 -2.68 7.33 -1.30
C PHE A 75 -3.47 7.29 0.01
N MET A 76 -3.88 8.44 0.54
CA MET A 76 -4.53 8.56 1.86
C MET A 76 -5.99 9.04 1.79
N SER A 77 -6.47 9.50 0.63
CA SER A 77 -7.89 9.88 0.48
C SER A 77 -8.82 8.67 0.46
N ASN A 78 -10.08 8.91 0.81
CA ASN A 78 -11.18 7.93 0.78
C ASN A 78 -12.38 8.46 -0.01
N GLY A 79 -13.36 7.58 -0.25
CA GLY A 79 -14.62 7.93 -0.90
C GLY A 79 -14.46 8.56 -2.29
N ASP A 80 -15.33 9.54 -2.60
CA ASP A 80 -15.36 10.17 -3.93
C ASP A 80 -14.08 10.95 -4.27
N LYS A 81 -13.41 11.53 -3.27
CA LYS A 81 -12.13 12.24 -3.47
C LYS A 81 -11.10 11.27 -4.06
N TRP A 82 -10.96 10.09 -3.45
CA TRP A 82 -10.08 9.03 -3.94
C TRP A 82 -10.49 8.51 -5.32
N LYS A 83 -11.79 8.20 -5.51
CA LYS A 83 -12.30 7.69 -6.79
C LYS A 83 -11.99 8.65 -7.96
N LYS A 84 -12.17 9.97 -7.76
CA LYS A 84 -11.87 11.01 -8.75
C LYS A 84 -10.36 11.12 -9.02
N GLN A 85 -9.55 11.22 -7.97
CA GLN A 85 -8.09 11.36 -8.11
C GLN A 85 -7.46 10.14 -8.76
N ARG A 86 -7.90 8.93 -8.40
CA ARG A 86 -7.43 7.67 -9.01
C ARG A 86 -7.75 7.61 -10.49
N ARG A 87 -8.98 7.96 -10.87
CA ARG A 87 -9.39 7.99 -12.28
C ARG A 87 -8.55 8.98 -13.08
N PHE A 88 -8.36 10.18 -12.54
CA PHE A 88 -7.52 11.20 -13.16
C PHE A 88 -6.08 10.71 -13.34
N ALA A 89 -5.42 10.26 -12.26
CA ALA A 89 -4.04 9.81 -12.30
C ALA A 89 -3.83 8.65 -13.29
N LEU A 90 -4.70 7.63 -13.29
CA LEU A 90 -4.59 6.51 -14.23
C LEU A 90 -4.82 6.92 -15.68
N SER A 91 -5.75 7.84 -15.94
CA SER A 91 -5.99 8.39 -17.28
C SER A 91 -4.76 9.15 -17.77
N THR A 92 -4.23 10.04 -16.93
CA THR A 92 -3.05 10.85 -17.23
C THR A 92 -1.81 9.98 -17.46
N LEU A 93 -1.56 8.97 -16.62
CA LEU A 93 -0.44 8.05 -16.81
C LEU A 93 -0.54 7.26 -18.13
N ARG A 94 -1.74 6.80 -18.52
CA ARG A 94 -1.95 6.14 -19.82
C ARG A 94 -1.71 7.08 -21.00
N ASN A 95 -2.03 8.36 -20.84
CA ASN A 95 -1.73 9.38 -21.85
C ASN A 95 -0.22 9.62 -21.97
N PHE A 96 0.51 9.60 -20.85
CA PHE A 96 1.98 9.67 -20.81
C PHE A 96 2.70 8.37 -21.18
N GLY A 97 1.98 7.37 -21.72
CA GLY A 97 2.62 6.17 -22.25
C GLY A 97 2.70 4.99 -21.28
N LEU A 98 2.03 5.03 -20.12
CA LEU A 98 1.89 3.83 -19.28
C LEU A 98 1.24 2.69 -20.07
N GLY A 99 1.98 1.60 -20.26
CA GLY A 99 1.59 0.46 -21.10
C GLY A 99 1.82 0.65 -22.59
N LYS A 100 2.63 1.63 -23.00
CA LYS A 100 3.06 1.90 -24.38
C LYS A 100 4.59 1.97 -24.46
N SER A 101 5.12 1.88 -25.68
CA SER A 101 6.57 1.95 -25.96
C SER A 101 7.23 3.25 -25.49
N MET A 102 6.48 4.35 -25.40
CA MET A 102 7.01 5.64 -24.93
C MET A 102 7.57 5.57 -23.51
N LEU A 103 6.86 4.92 -22.58
CA LEU A 103 7.37 4.78 -21.20
C LEU A 103 8.57 3.83 -21.14
N GLU A 104 8.58 2.78 -21.97
CA GLU A 104 9.71 1.86 -22.09
C GLU A 104 10.97 2.60 -22.54
N GLN A 105 10.86 3.49 -23.53
CA GLN A 105 11.98 4.32 -23.99
C GLN A 105 12.55 5.18 -22.86
N SER A 106 11.70 5.89 -22.12
CA SER A 106 12.16 6.69 -20.97
C SER A 106 12.82 5.84 -19.89
N ILE A 107 12.33 4.63 -19.62
CA ILE A 107 12.96 3.70 -18.67
C ILE A 107 14.34 3.28 -19.17
N CYS A 108 14.49 2.93 -20.45
CA CYS A 108 15.76 2.55 -21.04
C CYS A 108 16.78 3.70 -21.03
N GLU A 109 16.32 4.93 -21.25
CA GLU A 109 17.16 6.13 -21.15
C GLU A 109 17.69 6.35 -19.73
N GLU A 110 16.82 6.26 -18.71
CA GLU A 110 17.24 6.36 -17.30
C GLU A 110 18.19 5.23 -16.88
N ILE A 111 17.99 4.02 -17.39
CA ILE A 111 18.93 2.90 -17.15
C ILE A 111 20.31 3.22 -17.73
N ARG A 112 20.39 3.77 -18.95
CA ARG A 112 21.66 4.18 -19.55
C ARG A 112 22.34 5.24 -18.70
N HIS A 113 21.60 6.25 -18.24
CA HIS A 113 22.15 7.28 -17.35
C HIS A 113 22.66 6.70 -16.03
N LEU A 114 21.94 5.75 -15.44
CA LEU A 114 22.38 5.05 -14.24
C LEU A 114 23.67 4.25 -14.47
N GLN A 115 23.79 3.56 -15.60
CA GLN A 115 24.99 2.80 -15.95
C GLN A 115 26.21 3.71 -16.10
N GLU A 116 26.05 4.84 -16.80
CA GLU A 116 27.12 5.83 -16.97
C GLU A 116 27.61 6.37 -15.63
N GLU A 117 26.71 6.63 -14.68
CA GLU A 117 27.09 7.14 -13.37
C GLU A 117 27.81 6.08 -12.53
N ILE A 118 27.35 4.83 -12.55
CA ILE A 118 28.03 3.71 -11.88
C ILE A 118 29.44 3.50 -12.44
N GLU A 119 29.64 3.68 -13.75
CA GLU A 119 30.96 3.59 -14.37
C GLU A 119 31.89 4.74 -14.01
N ARG A 120 31.36 5.94 -13.75
CA ARG A 120 32.13 7.10 -13.29
C ARG A 120 32.58 7.01 -11.84
N GLU A 121 31.81 6.33 -11.00
CA GLU A 121 32.17 6.11 -9.58
C GLU A 121 33.17 4.97 -9.36
N LYS A 122 33.53 4.22 -10.42
CA LYS A 122 34.60 3.22 -10.40
C LYS A 122 35.97 3.83 -10.66
#